data_AF-A0A183CQP3-F1
#
_entry.id   AF-A0A183CQP3-F1
#
_cell.length_a   1.000
_cell.length_b   1.000
_cell.length_c   1.000
_cell.angle_alpha   90.00
_cell.angle_beta   90.00
_cell.angle_gamma   90.00
#
_symmetry.space_group_name_H-M   'P 1'
#
loop_
_entity.id
_entity.type
_entity.pdbx_description
1 polymer ?
#
loop_
_entity_poly.entity_id
_entity_poly.type
_entity_poly.pdbx_seq_one_letter_code
_entity_poly.pdbx_strand_id
1 'polypeptide(L)'
;LFPEFPAEDNAAASSNQALAKWLLTPRGDGLPKIFNCGPYSTGLEGLKRSFVNASEPVNFIIRLRRSDLSDIEPFELKNNLTGERLILRAALSEDRDNWTFQALYWRLLVRCPIVRDEGKWAEWEEAAIVWVRSRQRNCVVIAFEDKDIGEGMTYKRKST
;
A
#
# COMPACT_ATOMS: atom_id res chain seq x y z
N LEU A 1 8.40 3.42 3.50
CA LEU A 1 7.60 4.55 2.97
C LEU A 1 6.12 4.24 3.10
N PHE A 2 5.33 5.25 3.47
CA PHE A 2 3.86 5.21 3.49
C PHE A 2 3.33 6.34 2.59
N PRO A 3 2.29 6.15 1.77
CA PRO A 3 1.77 7.21 0.89
C PRO A 3 1.36 8.49 1.64
N GLU A 4 1.81 9.65 1.15
CA GLU A 4 1.48 10.97 1.69
C GLU A 4 0.56 11.72 0.72
N PHE A 5 -0.43 12.42 1.27
CA PHE A 5 -1.44 13.14 0.50
C PHE A 5 -1.39 14.65 0.81
N PRO A 6 -1.57 15.53 -0.19
CA PRO A 6 -1.95 15.25 -1.57
C PRO A 6 -0.85 14.57 -2.39
N ALA A 7 -1.27 13.76 -3.37
CA ALA A 7 -0.38 13.02 -4.24
C ALA A 7 0.27 13.96 -5.27
N GLU A 8 1.59 14.01 -5.29
CA GLU A 8 2.40 14.91 -6.13
C GLU A 8 3.64 14.16 -6.63
N ASP A 9 4.15 14.51 -7.81
CA ASP A 9 5.39 13.95 -8.39
C ASP A 9 6.28 15.02 -9.04
N ASN A 10 6.04 16.29 -8.68
CA ASN A 10 6.87 17.39 -9.15
C ASN A 10 8.24 17.39 -8.43
N ALA A 11 9.17 18.24 -8.88
CA ALA A 11 10.54 18.29 -8.35
C ALA A 11 10.64 18.62 -6.84
N ALA A 12 9.58 19.17 -6.24
CA ALA A 12 9.50 19.47 -4.81
C ALA A 12 8.74 18.38 -4.01
N ALA A 13 8.20 17.36 -4.67
CA ALA A 13 7.39 16.33 -4.03
C ALA A 13 8.25 15.36 -3.21
N SER A 14 7.72 14.95 -2.06
CA SER A 14 8.35 13.91 -1.25
C SER A 14 8.22 12.53 -1.93
N SER A 15 9.11 11.62 -1.53
CA SER A 15 9.01 10.18 -1.79
C SER A 15 7.62 9.60 -1.56
N ASN A 16 6.99 10.04 -0.48
CA ASN A 16 5.70 9.53 -0.05
C ASN A 16 4.56 10.08 -0.92
N GLN A 17 4.67 11.33 -1.39
CA GLN A 17 3.73 11.93 -2.33
C GLN A 17 3.81 11.28 -3.72
N ALA A 18 5.03 11.01 -4.20
CA ALA A 18 5.24 10.31 -5.47
C ALA A 18 4.67 8.88 -5.41
N LEU A 19 4.88 8.18 -4.29
CA LEU A 19 4.28 6.87 -4.04
C LEU A 19 2.75 6.94 -4.03
N ALA A 20 2.16 7.97 -3.42
CA ALA A 20 0.71 8.17 -3.44
C ALA A 20 0.19 8.37 -4.86
N LYS A 21 0.90 9.14 -5.70
CA LYS A 21 0.52 9.34 -7.10
C LYS A 21 0.59 8.04 -7.90
N TRP A 22 1.66 7.26 -7.73
CA TRP A 22 1.79 5.94 -8.34
C TRP A 22 0.66 5.00 -7.92
N LEU A 23 0.31 4.99 -6.63
CA LEU A 23 -0.76 4.16 -6.10
C LEU A 23 -2.11 4.51 -6.74
N LEU A 24 -2.40 5.81 -6.88
CA LEU A 24 -3.65 6.33 -7.43
C LEU A 24 -3.76 6.25 -8.96
N THR A 25 -2.65 6.09 -9.68
CA THR A 25 -2.66 5.96 -11.15
C THR A 25 -3.11 4.56 -11.54
N PRO A 26 -4.23 4.30 -12.25
CA PRO A 26 -4.66 2.94 -12.56
C PRO A 26 -3.62 2.12 -13.34
N ARG A 27 -3.64 0.79 -13.20
CA ARG A 27 -2.85 -0.10 -14.06
C ARG A 27 -3.61 -0.37 -15.36
N GLY A 28 -2.90 -0.40 -16.49
CA GLY A 28 -3.51 -0.70 -17.79
C GLY A 28 -4.08 -2.11 -17.92
N ASP A 29 -3.63 -3.07 -17.10
CA ASP A 29 -4.10 -4.46 -17.09
C ASP A 29 -5.27 -4.74 -16.13
N GLY A 30 -5.78 -3.71 -15.43
CA GLY A 30 -6.91 -3.83 -14.50
C GLY A 30 -6.63 -4.62 -13.22
N LEU A 31 -5.40 -5.11 -13.02
CA LEU A 31 -5.00 -5.81 -11.79
C LEU A 31 -4.78 -4.82 -10.65
N PRO A 32 -5.00 -5.23 -9.38
CA PRO A 32 -4.64 -4.39 -8.25
C PRO A 32 -3.12 -4.21 -8.17
N LYS A 33 -2.67 -3.04 -7.70
CA LYS A 33 -1.29 -2.91 -7.21
C LYS A 33 -1.19 -3.58 -5.85
N ILE A 34 -0.16 -4.40 -5.65
CA ILE A 34 0.14 -5.00 -4.35
C ILE A 34 1.41 -4.33 -3.84
N PHE A 35 1.33 -3.72 -2.67
CA PHE A 35 2.44 -2.96 -2.09
C PHE A 35 2.61 -3.30 -0.60
N ASN A 36 3.86 -3.46 -0.16
CA ASN A 36 4.18 -3.70 1.24
C ASN A 36 4.72 -2.42 1.87
N CYS A 37 4.00 -1.91 2.86
CA CYS A 37 4.26 -0.62 3.47
C CYS A 37 4.82 -0.78 4.90
N GLY A 38 5.71 0.14 5.28
CA GLY A 38 6.26 0.24 6.63
C GLY A 38 5.35 1.00 7.61
N PRO A 39 5.78 1.15 8.88
CA PRO A 39 5.02 1.83 9.92
C PRO A 39 4.68 3.27 9.57
N TYR A 40 3.40 3.63 9.48
CA TYR A 40 2.97 5.02 9.63
C TYR A 40 1.44 5.17 9.79
N SER A 41 0.98 5.62 10.96
CA SER A 41 -0.44 5.88 11.21
C SER A 41 -0.93 7.20 10.59
N THR A 42 -0.09 8.24 10.53
CA THR A 42 -0.49 9.58 10.08
C THR A 42 -0.93 9.63 8.62
N GLY A 43 -0.36 8.79 7.75
CA GLY A 43 -0.73 8.75 6.33
C GLY A 43 -2.12 8.13 6.08
N LEU A 44 -2.63 7.32 7.02
CA LEU A 44 -3.90 6.60 6.84
C LEU A 44 -5.10 7.56 6.76
N GLU A 45 -5.11 8.62 7.57
CA GLU A 45 -6.18 9.63 7.52
C GLU A 45 -6.15 10.43 6.21
N GLY A 46 -4.95 10.74 5.71
CA GLY A 46 -4.77 11.34 4.38
C GLY A 46 -5.33 10.43 3.28
N LEU A 47 -5.06 9.12 3.37
CA LEU A 47 -5.56 8.13 2.43
C LEU A 47 -7.09 7.99 2.48
N LYS A 48 -7.69 7.95 3.68
CA LYS A 48 -9.15 7.93 3.85
C LYS A 48 -9.79 9.16 3.21
N ARG A 49 -9.25 10.36 3.48
CA ARG A 49 -9.74 11.62 2.89
C ARG A 49 -9.60 11.61 1.37
N SER A 50 -8.46 11.15 0.86
CA SER A 50 -8.22 11.03 -0.59
C SER A 50 -9.18 10.04 -1.24
N PHE A 51 -9.52 8.93 -0.57
CA PHE A 51 -10.45 7.93 -1.08
C PHE A 51 -11.88 8.48 -1.20
N VAL A 52 -12.35 9.19 -0.17
CA VAL A 52 -13.70 9.79 -0.16
C VAL A 52 -13.86 10.84 -1.27
N ASN A 53 -12.80 11.59 -1.54
CA ASN A 53 -12.80 12.65 -2.56
C ASN A 53 -12.42 12.17 -3.97
N ALA A 54 -12.16 10.87 -4.16
CA ALA A 54 -11.75 10.35 -5.45
C ALA A 54 -12.92 10.37 -6.46
N SER A 55 -12.63 10.76 -7.70
CA SER A 55 -13.55 10.73 -8.84
C SER A 55 -13.25 9.59 -9.82
N GLU A 56 -12.10 8.95 -9.70
CA GLU A 56 -11.68 7.85 -10.58
C GLU A 56 -11.44 6.57 -9.78
N PRO A 57 -11.84 5.41 -10.33
CA PRO A 57 -11.62 4.12 -9.69
C PRO A 57 -10.16 3.66 -9.81
N VAL A 58 -9.63 3.05 -8.75
CA VAL A 58 -8.31 2.44 -8.72
C VAL A 58 -8.26 1.28 -7.72
N ASN A 59 -7.60 0.20 -8.14
CA ASN A 59 -7.49 -1.03 -7.36
C ASN A 59 -6.10 -1.17 -6.74
N PHE A 60 -6.06 -1.37 -5.42
CA PHE A 60 -4.82 -1.72 -4.73
C PHE A 60 -5.05 -2.52 -3.45
N ILE A 61 -4.01 -3.25 -3.07
CA ILE A 61 -3.88 -3.99 -1.82
C ILE A 61 -2.58 -3.52 -1.17
N ILE A 62 -2.69 -2.81 -0.05
CA ILE A 62 -1.55 -2.43 0.77
C ILE A 62 -1.47 -3.38 1.95
N ARG A 63 -0.29 -3.96 2.13
CA ARG A 63 0.05 -4.75 3.31
C ARG A 63 0.70 -3.85 4.35
N LEU A 64 0.16 -3.88 5.56
CA LEU A 64 0.55 -3.05 6.69
C LEU A 64 1.02 -3.93 7.84
N ARG A 65 2.14 -3.57 8.47
CA ARG A 65 2.66 -4.28 9.64
C ARG A 65 1.84 -3.90 10.89
N ARG A 66 1.46 -4.90 11.69
CA ARG A 66 0.53 -4.75 12.83
C ARG A 66 1.13 -3.98 14.01
N SER A 67 2.46 -3.93 14.17
CA SER A 67 3.10 -3.10 15.20
C SER A 67 2.70 -1.62 15.11
N ASP A 68 2.18 -1.20 13.97
CA ASP A 68 2.03 0.21 13.61
C ASP A 68 0.55 0.65 13.61
N LEU A 69 -0.37 -0.28 13.90
CA LEU A 69 -1.82 -0.09 13.79
C LEU A 69 -2.58 -0.84 14.90
N SER A 70 -1.94 -1.20 16.02
CA SER A 70 -2.58 -1.90 17.14
C SER A 70 -3.83 -1.19 17.64
N ASP A 71 -3.83 0.15 17.53
CA ASP A 71 -4.87 1.02 18.05
C ASP A 71 -5.87 1.46 16.98
N ILE A 72 -5.65 1.02 15.72
CA ILE A 72 -6.55 1.35 14.62
C ILE A 72 -7.54 0.19 14.47
N GLU A 73 -8.83 0.46 14.60
CA GLU A 73 -9.85 -0.56 14.39
C GLU A 73 -10.02 -0.89 12.90
N PRO A 74 -10.38 -2.14 12.54
CA PRO A 74 -10.82 -2.47 11.19
C PRO A 74 -11.96 -1.54 10.76
N PHE A 75 -11.99 -1.14 9.49
CA PHE A 75 -13.02 -0.25 8.98
C PHE A 75 -13.35 -0.57 7.52
N GLU A 76 -14.53 -0.13 7.09
CA GLU A 76 -14.95 -0.11 5.69
C GLU A 76 -15.49 1.28 5.36
N LEU A 77 -14.94 1.90 4.32
CA LEU A 77 -15.47 3.12 3.72
C LEU A 77 -15.99 2.80 2.33
N LYS A 78 -17.09 3.44 1.93
CA LYS A 78 -17.65 3.31 0.59
C LYS A 78 -17.60 4.64 -0.13
N ASN A 79 -17.14 4.62 -1.38
CA ASN A 79 -17.26 5.74 -2.30
C ASN A 79 -18.28 5.35 -3.38
N ASN A 80 -19.49 5.88 -3.23
CA ASN A 80 -20.60 5.58 -4.16
C ASN A 80 -20.42 6.26 -5.53
N LEU A 81 -19.58 7.30 -5.62
CA LEU A 81 -19.29 7.98 -6.89
C LEU A 81 -18.42 7.09 -7.78
N THR A 82 -17.38 6.47 -7.23
CA THR A 82 -16.50 5.55 -7.97
C THR A 82 -17.00 4.10 -7.96
N GLY A 83 -17.98 3.77 -7.11
CA GLY A 83 -18.48 2.41 -6.93
C GLY A 83 -17.48 1.50 -6.21
N GLU A 84 -16.66 2.06 -5.32
CA GLU A 84 -15.56 1.37 -4.64
C GLU A 84 -15.72 1.34 -3.12
N ARG A 85 -14.96 0.46 -2.48
CA ARG A 85 -14.80 0.38 -1.04
C ARG A 85 -13.33 0.32 -0.65
N LEU A 86 -13.01 0.95 0.49
CA LEU A 86 -11.71 0.89 1.15
C LEU A 86 -11.87 0.16 2.48
N ILE A 87 -11.25 -1.02 2.62
CA ILE A 87 -11.38 -1.89 3.77
C ILE A 87 -10.03 -2.07 4.44
N LEU A 88 -9.95 -1.82 5.75
CA LEU A 88 -8.86 -2.29 6.60
C LEU A 88 -9.31 -3.55 7.33
N ARG A 89 -8.69 -4.69 7.04
CA ARG A 89 -8.99 -5.97 7.71
C ARG A 89 -7.72 -6.63 8.25
N ALA A 90 -7.89 -7.45 9.28
CA ALA A 90 -6.80 -8.28 9.80
C ALA A 90 -6.48 -9.41 8.81
N ALA A 91 -5.20 -9.64 8.52
CA ALA A 91 -4.78 -10.87 7.88
C ALA A 91 -4.56 -11.90 8.99
N LEU A 92 -5.52 -12.79 9.21
CA LEU A 92 -5.35 -13.92 10.12
C LEU A 92 -4.66 -15.03 9.32
N SER A 93 -3.47 -15.45 9.75
CA SER A 93 -2.85 -16.68 9.25
C SER A 93 -3.43 -17.87 10.03
N GLU A 94 -3.99 -18.87 9.33
CA GLU A 94 -4.55 -20.08 9.97
C GLU A 94 -3.49 -21.06 10.52
N ASP A 95 -2.21 -20.78 10.34
CA ASP A 95 -1.12 -21.66 10.75
C ASP A 95 -0.80 -21.47 12.24
N ARG A 96 -1.50 -22.23 13.11
CA ARG A 96 -1.33 -22.23 14.58
C ARG A 96 -0.11 -23.01 15.08
N ASP A 97 0.60 -23.72 14.19
CA ASP A 97 1.62 -24.70 14.60
C ASP A 97 3.06 -24.21 14.42
N ASN A 98 3.27 -22.94 14.06
CA ASN A 98 4.61 -22.38 13.98
C ASN A 98 4.80 -21.22 14.98
N TRP A 99 5.49 -21.52 16.07
CA TRP A 99 5.96 -20.57 17.08
C TRP A 99 6.97 -19.53 16.54
N THR A 100 7.29 -19.50 15.23
CA THR A 100 7.95 -18.32 14.67
C THR A 100 6.96 -17.16 14.60
N PHE A 101 7.12 -16.24 15.54
CA PHE A 101 6.47 -14.94 15.80
C PHE A 101 6.20 -14.00 14.59
N GLN A 102 6.36 -14.45 13.34
CA GLN A 102 6.35 -13.61 12.14
C GLN A 102 5.05 -13.71 11.31
N ALA A 103 4.20 -14.72 11.57
CA ALA A 103 2.91 -14.90 10.89
C ALA A 103 1.77 -14.00 11.44
N LEU A 104 1.90 -13.44 12.65
CA LEU A 104 0.77 -12.87 13.39
C LEU A 104 0.54 -11.36 13.30
N TYR A 105 1.21 -10.65 12.39
CA TYR A 105 1.31 -9.19 12.50
C TYR A 105 1.12 -8.43 11.19
N TRP A 106 0.11 -8.79 10.39
CA TRP A 106 -0.19 -8.06 9.16
C TRP A 106 -1.67 -7.72 9.02
N ARG A 107 -1.93 -6.57 8.42
CA ARG A 107 -3.25 -6.10 8.04
C ARG A 107 -3.25 -5.77 6.56
N LEU A 108 -4.40 -5.98 5.92
CA LEU A 108 -4.60 -5.63 4.52
C LEU A 108 -5.50 -4.41 4.46
N LEU A 109 -5.04 -3.39 3.76
CA LEU A 109 -5.83 -2.25 3.35
C LEU A 109 -6.14 -2.40 1.86
N VAL A 110 -7.40 -2.64 1.55
CA VAL A 110 -7.86 -3.03 0.22
C VAL A 110 -8.78 -1.96 -0.33
N ARG A 111 -8.41 -1.35 -1.45
CA ARG A 111 -9.32 -0.54 -2.28
C ARG A 111 -9.75 -1.36 -3.48
N CYS A 112 -11.06 -1.55 -3.62
CA CYS A 112 -11.63 -2.43 -4.63
C CYS A 112 -13.04 -1.99 -5.04
N PRO A 113 -13.56 -2.49 -6.18
CA PRO A 113 -14.95 -2.26 -6.56
C PRO A 113 -15.90 -2.89 -5.54
N ILE A 114 -17.06 -2.27 -5.32
CA ILE A 114 -18.13 -2.81 -4.46
C ILE A 114 -18.67 -4.11 -5.06
N VAL A 115 -18.91 -4.11 -6.38
CA VAL A 115 -19.31 -5.31 -7.13
C VAL A 115 -18.05 -5.94 -7.70
N ARG A 116 -17.62 -7.06 -7.12
CA ARG A 116 -16.39 -7.76 -7.52
C ARG A 116 -16.54 -9.27 -7.41
N ASP A 117 -15.72 -10.00 -8.17
CA ASP A 117 -15.55 -11.43 -8.01
C ASP A 117 -14.77 -11.72 -6.71
N GLU A 118 -15.47 -12.16 -5.67
CA GLU A 118 -14.85 -12.42 -4.37
C GLU A 118 -13.85 -13.58 -4.41
N GLY A 119 -14.02 -14.57 -5.31
CA GLY A 119 -13.05 -15.65 -5.47
C GLY A 119 -11.73 -15.13 -6.02
N LYS A 120 -11.80 -14.33 -7.08
CA LYS A 120 -10.63 -13.69 -7.68
C LYS A 120 -9.91 -12.75 -6.71
N TRP A 121 -10.66 -11.98 -5.92
CA TRP A 121 -10.06 -11.09 -4.92
C TRP A 121 -9.46 -11.83 -3.73
N ALA A 122 -10.06 -12.95 -3.31
CA ALA A 122 -9.47 -13.82 -2.31
C ALA A 122 -8.10 -14.35 -2.78
N GLU A 123 -7.97 -14.76 -4.05
CA GLU A 123 -6.68 -15.19 -4.60
C GLU A 123 -5.62 -14.07 -4.55
N TRP A 124 -6.00 -12.83 -4.87
CA TRP A 124 -5.08 -11.69 -4.81
C TRP A 124 -4.69 -11.30 -3.38
N GLU A 125 -5.64 -11.35 -2.45
CA GLU A 125 -5.40 -11.09 -1.02
C GLU A 125 -4.51 -12.18 -0.41
N GLU A 126 -4.76 -13.46 -0.73
CA GLU A 126 -3.91 -14.59 -0.37
C GLU A 126 -2.51 -14.45 -0.99
N ALA A 127 -2.41 -14.10 -2.28
CA ALA A 127 -1.12 -13.86 -2.91
C ALA A 127 -0.33 -12.76 -2.19
N ALA A 128 -0.98 -11.69 -1.73
CA ALA A 128 -0.34 -10.64 -0.94
C ALA A 128 0.17 -11.11 0.44
N ILE A 129 -0.50 -12.10 1.05
CA ILE A 129 -0.10 -12.72 2.32
C ILE A 129 1.03 -13.73 2.09
N VAL A 130 0.88 -14.63 1.11
CA VAL A 130 1.82 -15.69 0.74
C VAL A 130 3.13 -15.14 0.18
N TRP A 131 3.11 -13.97 -0.48
CA TRP A 131 4.30 -13.22 -0.96
C TRP A 131 5.43 -13.09 0.09
N VAL A 132 5.09 -13.24 1.37
CA VAL A 132 5.97 -13.17 2.53
C VAL A 132 6.59 -14.53 2.88
N ARG A 133 5.84 -15.61 2.64
CA ARG A 133 6.22 -16.99 2.97
C ARG A 133 7.20 -17.53 1.93
N SER A 134 7.05 -17.14 0.67
CA SER A 134 7.97 -17.55 -0.39
C SER A 134 9.24 -16.70 -0.33
N ARG A 135 10.35 -17.28 0.15
CA ARG A 135 11.70 -16.68 0.04
C ARG A 135 11.99 -16.31 -1.43
N GLN A 136 11.71 -15.08 -1.84
CA GLN A 136 12.31 -14.29 -2.94
C GLN A 136 12.72 -15.01 -4.24
N ARG A 137 12.05 -16.08 -4.71
CA ARG A 137 12.58 -16.83 -5.87
C ARG A 137 12.33 -16.18 -7.24
N ASN A 138 11.48 -15.17 -7.36
CA ASN A 138 11.28 -14.33 -8.57
C ASN A 138 10.52 -13.04 -8.23
N CYS A 139 11.12 -12.12 -7.48
CA CYS A 139 10.44 -10.87 -7.10
C CYS A 139 11.37 -9.66 -7.27
N VAL A 140 10.85 -8.59 -7.87
CA VAL A 140 11.48 -7.26 -7.85
C VAL A 140 11.02 -6.56 -6.58
N VAL A 141 11.91 -6.47 -5.59
CA VAL A 141 11.69 -5.67 -4.38
C VAL A 141 12.14 -4.26 -4.69
N ILE A 142 11.18 -3.34 -4.83
CA ILE A 142 11.49 -1.92 -4.97
C ILE A 142 11.47 -1.31 -3.58
N ALA A 143 12.63 -1.35 -2.93
CA ALA A 143 12.89 -0.59 -1.71
C ALA A 143 13.36 0.80 -2.13
N PHE A 144 12.64 1.82 -1.70
CA PHE A 144 13.05 3.20 -1.85
C PHE A 144 13.49 3.71 -0.48
N GLU A 145 14.75 4.10 -0.36
CA GLU A 145 15.21 4.98 0.71
C GLU A 145 15.02 6.44 0.29
N ASP A 146 15.08 7.37 1.25
CA ASP A 146 14.94 8.80 0.96
C ASP A 146 15.97 9.29 -0.07
N LYS A 147 17.14 8.65 -0.13
CA LYS A 147 18.21 8.92 -1.11
C LYS A 147 17.88 8.45 -2.53
N ASP A 148 16.91 7.55 -2.68
CA ASP A 148 16.55 6.91 -3.95
C ASP A 148 15.40 7.65 -4.66
N ILE A 149 14.91 8.75 -4.06
CA ILE A 149 13.85 9.57 -4.63
C ILE A 149 14.31 11.04 -4.63
N GLY A 150 14.79 11.48 -5.80
CA GLY A 150 15.34 12.81 -6.07
C GLY A 150 16.48 12.73 -7.09
N GLU A 151 16.66 13.74 -7.93
CA GLU A 151 17.76 13.77 -8.91
C GLU A 151 19.12 13.67 -8.19
N GLY A 152 19.97 12.77 -8.69
CA GLY A 152 21.34 12.57 -8.23
C GLY A 152 22.20 13.82 -8.43
N MET A 153 22.14 14.74 -7.47
CA MET A 153 22.98 15.93 -7.47
C MET A 153 24.37 15.59 -6.96
N THR A 154 25.25 15.28 -7.90
CA THR A 154 26.71 15.22 -7.71
C THR A 154 27.21 16.51 -7.06
N TYR A 155 27.79 16.41 -5.86
CA TYR A 155 28.54 17.52 -5.29
C TYR A 155 29.84 17.71 -6.10
N LYS A 156 29.83 18.54 -7.13
CA LYS A 156 31.06 19.16 -7.60
C LYS A 156 31.51 20.14 -6.53
N ARG A 157 32.47 19.73 -5.70
CA ARG A 157 33.28 20.67 -4.90
C ARG A 157 33.88 21.70 -5.86
N LYS A 158 33.46 22.96 -5.74
CA LYS A 158 34.29 24.08 -6.18
C LYS A 158 35.49 24.15 -5.23
N SER A 159 36.63 23.65 -5.68
CA SER A 159 37.91 24.04 -5.11
C SER A 159 38.05 25.55 -5.32
N THR A 160 38.10 26.30 -4.23
CA THR A 160 38.66 27.66 -4.21
C THR A 160 39.92 27.58 -3.37
#